data_AF-A0A1A2RUH5-F1
#
_entry.id   AF-A0A1A2RUH5-F1
#
_cell.length_a   1.000
_cell.length_b   1.000
_cell.length_c   1.000
_cell.angle_alpha   90.00
_cell.angle_beta   90.00
_cell.angle_gamma   90.00
#
_symmetry.space_group_name_H-M   'P 1'
#
loop_
_entity.id
_entity.type
_entity.pdbx_description
1 polymer ?
#
loop_
_entity_poly.entity_id
_entity_poly.type
_entity_poly.pdbx_seq_one_letter_code
_entity_poly.pdbx_strand_id
1 'polypeptide(L)'
;MRASLAAHESWAKTEDRGARTAAGTAASMARFDKIVDPDGKLTPAERAKRAENARRANFQRMAYLSARARQRRRNPIDGNDA
;
A
#
# COMPACT_ATOMS: atom_id res chain seq x y z
N MET A 1 15.92 14.10 -16.88
CA MET A 1 16.87 13.00 -16.57
C MET A 1 17.77 13.25 -15.34
N ARG A 2 17.67 14.36 -14.60
CA ARG A 2 18.52 14.60 -13.40
C ARG A 2 18.03 13.88 -12.14
N ALA A 3 16.72 13.75 -11.96
CA ALA A 3 16.13 13.10 -10.79
C ALA A 3 16.50 11.61 -10.68
N SER A 4 16.60 10.91 -11.81
CA SER A 4 16.97 9.49 -11.84
C SER A 4 18.42 9.26 -11.41
N LEU A 5 19.36 10.11 -11.83
CA LEU A 5 20.78 10.02 -11.45
C LEU A 5 20.95 10.20 -9.93
N ALA A 6 20.36 11.26 -9.37
CA ALA A 6 20.40 11.53 -7.94
C ALA A 6 19.77 10.38 -7.11
N ALA A 7 18.69 9.78 -7.60
CA ALA A 7 18.08 8.62 -6.95
C ALA A 7 19.02 7.41 -6.96
N HIS A 8 19.65 7.09 -8.09
CA HIS A 8 20.59 5.97 -8.20
C HIS A 8 21.83 6.18 -7.34
N GLU A 9 22.42 7.37 -7.33
CA GLU A 9 23.56 7.71 -6.46
C GLU A 9 23.20 7.58 -4.97
N SER A 10 22.01 8.07 -4.61
CA SER A 10 21.47 7.97 -3.25
C SER A 10 21.26 6.51 -2.81
N TRP A 11 20.76 5.65 -3.71
CA TRP A 11 20.60 4.22 -3.42
C TRP A 11 21.92 3.45 -3.41
N ALA A 12 22.92 3.88 -4.18
CA ALA A 12 24.26 3.29 -4.16
C ALA A 12 24.96 3.51 -2.80
N LYS A 13 24.67 4.63 -2.13
CA LYS A 13 25.20 4.97 -0.79
C LYS A 13 24.40 4.36 0.37
N THR A 14 23.33 3.62 0.09
CA THR A 14 22.47 3.02 1.12
C THR A 14 22.91 1.59 1.40
N GLU A 15 23.54 1.37 2.56
CA GLU A 15 23.96 0.04 3.01
C GLU A 15 22.75 -0.82 3.42
N ASP A 16 21.86 -0.28 4.26
CA ASP A 16 20.60 -0.93 4.65
C ASP A 16 19.39 -0.25 4.00
N ARG A 17 18.86 -0.89 2.96
CA ARG A 17 17.67 -0.42 2.24
C ARG A 17 16.38 -0.58 3.06
N GLY A 18 16.32 -1.59 3.93
CA GLY A 18 15.19 -1.84 4.82
C GLY A 18 15.06 -0.72 5.84
N ALA A 19 16.16 -0.42 6.55
CA ALA A 19 16.20 0.67 7.54
C ALA A 19 15.82 2.02 6.93
N ARG A 20 16.28 2.32 5.70
CA ARG A 20 15.95 3.57 5.00
C ARG A 20 14.44 3.76 4.78
N THR A 21 13.69 2.67 4.58
CA THR A 21 12.24 2.73 4.32
C THR A 21 11.40 2.39 5.56
N ALA A 22 12.02 1.91 6.63
CA ALA A 22 11.34 1.41 7.82
C ALA A 22 10.39 2.44 8.45
N ALA A 23 10.81 3.70 8.59
CA ALA A 23 9.97 4.76 9.16
C ALA A 23 8.72 5.02 8.29
N GLY A 24 8.88 5.06 6.97
CA GLY A 24 7.77 5.22 6.03
C GLY A 24 6.82 4.02 6.06
N THR A 25 7.37 2.81 6.11
CA THR A 25 6.59 1.58 6.25
C THR A 25 5.82 1.56 7.57
N ALA A 26 6.46 1.93 8.69
CA ALA A 26 5.81 2.01 10.00
C ALA A 26 4.66 3.02 10.01
N ALA A 27 4.87 4.24 9.49
CA ALA A 27 3.83 5.25 9.38
C ALA A 27 2.66 4.80 8.49
N SER A 28 2.99 4.14 7.37
CA SER A 28 2.02 3.51 6.48
C SER A 28 1.19 2.47 7.25
N MET A 29 1.80 1.60 8.05
CA MET A 29 1.05 0.59 8.81
C MET A 29 0.22 1.20 9.95
N ALA A 30 0.73 2.22 10.64
CA ALA A 30 0.05 2.88 11.75
C ALA A 30 -1.22 3.65 11.33
N ARG A 31 -1.33 4.06 10.06
CA ARG A 31 -2.52 4.76 9.57
C ARG A 31 -3.81 3.94 9.74
N PHE A 32 -3.71 2.61 9.67
CA PHE A 32 -4.87 1.73 9.78
C PHE A 32 -5.47 1.74 11.17
N ASP A 33 -4.66 1.93 12.22
CA ASP A 33 -5.16 2.06 13.59
C ASP A 33 -6.07 3.29 13.73
N LYS A 34 -5.71 4.40 13.08
CA LYS A 34 -6.51 5.63 13.05
C LYS A 34 -7.79 5.49 12.21
N ILE A 35 -7.74 4.69 11.14
CA ILE A 35 -8.92 4.45 10.28
C ILE A 35 -9.96 3.60 11.03
N VAL A 36 -9.52 2.60 11.79
CA VAL A 36 -10.44 1.70 12.51
C VAL A 36 -10.90 2.23 13.87
N ASP A 37 -10.16 3.18 14.44
CA ASP A 37 -10.49 3.83 15.71
C ASP A 37 -10.16 5.33 15.70
N PRO A 38 -10.92 6.16 14.95
CA PRO A 38 -10.68 7.61 14.89
C PRO A 38 -10.81 8.29 16.26
N ASP A 39 -11.74 7.80 17.08
CA ASP A 39 -12.07 8.37 18.40
C ASP A 39 -11.27 7.74 19.56
N GLY A 40 -10.45 6.72 19.30
CA GLY A 40 -9.63 6.08 20.32
C GLY A 40 -10.41 5.26 21.36
N LYS A 41 -11.66 4.87 21.08
CA LYS A 41 -12.59 4.26 22.05
C LYS A 41 -12.40 2.76 22.22
N LEU A 42 -11.70 2.10 21.29
CA LEU A 42 -11.51 0.66 21.33
C LEU A 42 -10.36 0.26 22.25
N THR A 43 -10.46 -0.94 22.82
CA THR A 43 -9.33 -1.54 23.54
C THR A 43 -8.16 -1.78 22.58
N PRO A 44 -6.90 -1.74 23.04
CA PRO A 44 -5.74 -1.98 22.17
C PRO A 44 -5.80 -3.31 21.42
N ALA A 45 -6.32 -4.36 22.06
CA ALA A 45 -6.44 -5.69 21.46
C ALA A 45 -7.47 -5.72 20.31
N GLU A 46 -8.63 -5.07 20.49
CA GLU A 46 -9.65 -5.00 19.44
C GLU A 46 -9.23 -4.07 18.31
N ARG A 47 -8.58 -2.95 18.64
CA ARG A 47 -7.99 -2.04 17.65
C ARG A 47 -6.99 -2.78 16.77
N ALA A 48 -6.09 -3.57 17.36
CA ALA A 48 -5.10 -4.34 16.62
C ALA A 48 -5.75 -5.36 15.66
N LYS A 49 -6.76 -6.11 16.12
CA LYS A 49 -7.52 -7.07 15.29
C LYS A 49 -8.22 -6.36 14.13
N ARG A 50 -8.90 -5.23 14.40
CA ARG A 50 -9.59 -4.46 13.36
C ARG A 50 -8.61 -3.86 12.36
N ALA A 51 -7.49 -3.31 12.83
CA ALA A 51 -6.45 -2.76 11.98
C ALA A 51 -5.81 -3.83 11.08
N GLU A 52 -5.58 -5.04 11.59
CA GLU A 52 -5.11 -6.16 10.78
C GLU A 52 -6.10 -6.52 9.66
N ASN A 53 -7.38 -6.62 9.98
CA ASN A 53 -8.42 -6.87 8.97
C ASN A 53 -8.51 -5.74 7.94
N ALA A 54 -8.44 -4.48 8.37
CA ALA A 54 -8.43 -3.33 7.48
C ALA A 54 -7.20 -3.33 6.54
N ARG A 55 -6.02 -3.69 7.06
CA ARG A 55 -4.80 -3.88 6.27
C ARG A 55 -5.01 -4.93 5.19
N ARG A 56 -5.48 -6.13 5.58
CA ARG A 56 -5.72 -7.24 4.64
C ARG A 56 -6.72 -6.86 3.55
N ALA A 57 -7.85 -6.27 3.93
CA ALA A 57 -8.87 -5.82 3.00
C ALA A 57 -8.34 -4.80 1.98
N ASN A 58 -7.53 -3.82 2.44
CA ASN A 58 -6.93 -2.82 1.55
C ASN A 58 -6.04 -3.46 0.47
N PHE A 59 -5.12 -4.35 0.88
CA PHE A 59 -4.22 -5.00 -0.08
C PHE A 59 -4.94 -5.97 -1.01
N GLN A 60 -5.94 -6.69 -0.51
CA GLN A 60 -6.80 -7.54 -1.33
C GLN A 60 -7.57 -6.73 -2.38
N ARG A 61 -8.11 -5.56 -2.00
CA ARG A 61 -8.78 -4.65 -2.93
C ARG A 61 -7.83 -4.15 -4.01
N MET A 62 -6.61 -3.76 -3.64
CA MET A 62 -5.58 -3.35 -4.61
C MET A 62 -5.23 -4.48 -5.58
N ALA A 63 -5.04 -5.69 -5.08
CA ALA A 63 -4.74 -6.86 -5.89
C ALA A 63 -5.88 -7.19 -6.86
N TYR A 64 -7.12 -7.15 -6.38
CA TYR A 64 -8.31 -7.36 -7.20
C TYR A 64 -8.43 -6.34 -8.34
N LEU A 65 -8.28 -5.04 -8.04
CA LEU A 65 -8.30 -3.99 -9.05
C LEU A 65 -7.17 -4.13 -10.07
N SER A 66 -5.97 -4.50 -9.61
CA SER A 66 -4.83 -4.79 -10.50
C SER A 66 -5.12 -5.98 -11.41
N ALA A 67 -5.72 -7.06 -10.90
CA ALA A 67 -6.06 -8.24 -11.68
C ALA A 67 -7.10 -7.88 -12.76
N ARG A 68 -8.16 -7.15 -12.37
CA ARG A 68 -9.20 -6.67 -13.29
C ARG A 68 -8.61 -5.78 -14.38
N ALA A 69 -7.68 -4.87 -14.04
CA ALA A 69 -7.01 -4.02 -15.02
C ALA A 69 -6.19 -4.83 -16.04
N ARG A 70 -5.46 -5.86 -15.58
CA ARG A 70 -4.70 -6.76 -16.48
C ARG A 70 -5.63 -7.58 -17.38
N GLN A 71 -6.75 -8.06 -16.85
CA GLN A 71 -7.76 -8.80 -17.63
C GLN A 71 -8.32 -7.94 -18.77
N ARG A 72 -8.70 -6.68 -18.48
CA ARG A 72 -9.19 -5.73 -19.50
C ARG A 72 -8.16 -5.45 -20.60
N ARG A 73 -6.87 -5.41 -20.25
CA ARG A 73 -5.80 -5.26 -21.25
C ARG A 73 -5.60 -6.51 -22.11
N ARG A 74 -5.91 -7.70 -21.58
CA ARG A 74 -5.75 -8.99 -22.29
C ARG A 74 -6.94 -9.33 -23.19
N ASN A 75 -8.14 -8.90 -22.83
CA ASN A 75 -9.33 -9.00 -23.68
C ASN A 75 -9.82 -7.59 -24.05
N PRO A 76 -9.27 -6.96 -25.10
CA PRO A 76 -9.73 -5.66 -25.57
C PRO A 76 -11.11 -5.71 -26.25
N ILE A 77 -11.67 -6.91 -26.46
CA ILE A 77 -12.99 -7.09 -27.05
C ILE A 77 -14.03 -6.88 -25.94
N ASP A 78 -14.43 -5.62 -25.77
CA ASP A 78 -15.72 -5.11 -25.26
C ASP A 78 -15.66 -3.57 -25.30
N GLY A 79 -15.38 -3.05 -26.49
CA GLY A 79 -15.23 -1.61 -26.78
C GLY A 79 -16.21 -1.10 -27.82
N ASN A 80 -17.36 -1.77 -27.98
CA ASN A 80 -18.54 -1.27 -28.68
C ASN A 80 -19.73 -2.14 -28.28
N ASP A 81 -20.54 -1.68 -27.33
CA ASP A 81 -21.98 -1.96 -27.21
C ASP A 81 -22.57 -1.04 -26.12
N ALA A 82 -23.22 0.03 -26.60
CA ALA A 82 -24.06 1.02 -25.92
C ALA A 82 -23.41 2.00 -24.92
#